data_AF-A0A2N2Y4I9-F1
#
_entry.id   AF-A0A2N2Y4I9-F1
#
_cell.length_a   1.000
_cell.length_b   1.000
_cell.length_c   1.000
_cell.angle_alpha   90.00
_cell.angle_beta   90.00
_cell.angle_gamma   90.00
#
_symmetry.space_group_name_H-M   'P 1'
#
loop_
_entity.id
_entity.type
_entity.pdbx_description
1 polymer ?
#
loop_
_entity_poly.entity_id
_entity_poly.type
_entity_poly.pdbx_seq_one_letter_code
_entity_poly.pdbx_strand_id
1 'polypeptide(L)'
;MARFTKEGGHKVPGINTGSMSDIVFMFLFFFMVITTMRESTLLVSIKSPQATQIQKLEKKSLVSYIYVGAPIRAQYGTESRIQLNDHFASIADIQEFVNQEREARDEVDRKMLTTSLKVDETVRMGLV
;
A
#
# COMPACT_ATOMS: atom_id res chain seq x y z
N MET A 1 16.32 45.67 -61.29
CA MET A 1 17.21 45.09 -60.26
C MET A 1 16.38 44.75 -59.04
N ALA A 2 16.06 43.48 -58.85
CA ALA A 2 15.10 43.02 -57.83
C ALA A 2 15.78 42.85 -56.46
N ARG A 3 15.07 43.32 -55.43
CA ARG A 3 15.43 43.29 -54.01
C ARG A 3 15.38 41.85 -53.50
N PHE A 4 16.52 41.29 -53.13
CA PHE A 4 16.60 40.10 -52.28
C PHE A 4 17.14 40.50 -50.91
N THR A 5 16.22 40.88 -50.02
CA THR A 5 16.49 40.97 -48.58
C THR A 5 16.41 39.55 -48.01
N LYS A 6 17.52 39.03 -47.49
CA LYS A 6 17.55 37.78 -46.72
C LYS A 6 16.77 37.99 -45.42
N GLU A 7 15.65 37.28 -45.28
CA GLU A 7 14.93 37.21 -44.01
C GLU A 7 15.81 36.53 -42.95
N GLY A 8 16.00 37.24 -41.84
CA GLY A 8 16.79 36.81 -40.70
C GLY A 8 16.26 35.50 -40.12
N GLY A 9 17.20 34.63 -39.76
CA GLY A 9 16.97 33.25 -39.33
C GLY A 9 15.89 33.11 -38.26
N HIS A 10 15.11 32.05 -38.40
CA HIS A 10 14.26 31.50 -37.35
C HIS A 10 15.09 31.30 -36.07
N LYS A 11 15.05 32.28 -35.16
CA LYS A 11 15.43 32.06 -33.78
C LYS A 11 14.37 31.15 -33.20
N VAL A 12 14.75 29.90 -32.99
CA VAL A 12 14.04 28.94 -32.14
C VAL A 12 13.60 29.71 -30.88
N PRO A 13 12.31 29.76 -30.52
CA PRO A 13 11.88 30.45 -29.32
C PRO A 13 12.69 29.88 -28.16
N GLY A 14 13.38 30.75 -27.42
CA GLY A 14 14.16 30.33 -26.26
C GLY A 14 13.29 29.45 -25.36
N ILE A 15 13.85 28.35 -24.88
CA ILE A 15 13.15 27.42 -23.98
C ILE A 15 12.52 28.26 -22.86
N ASN A 16 11.19 28.20 -22.74
CA ASN A 16 10.42 28.95 -21.76
C ASN A 16 10.77 28.40 -20.36
N THR A 17 11.82 28.95 -19.76
CA THR A 17 12.27 28.62 -18.40
C THR A 17 11.25 29.03 -17.33
N GLY A 18 10.34 29.97 -17.64
CA GLY A 18 9.23 30.33 -16.75
C GLY A 18 8.21 29.21 -16.54
N SER A 19 8.02 28.34 -17.53
CA SER A 19 7.11 27.19 -17.41
C SER A 19 7.79 25.95 -16.81
N MET A 20 9.13 25.92 -16.79
CA MET A 20 9.89 24.77 -16.32
C MET A 20 9.75 24.57 -14.81
N SER A 21 9.73 25.65 -14.01
CA SER A 21 9.54 25.56 -12.56
C SER A 21 8.13 25.09 -12.18
N ASP A 22 7.11 25.53 -12.90
CA ASP A 22 5.71 25.15 -12.64
C ASP A 22 5.46 23.67 -12.93
N ILE A 23 6.03 23.16 -14.04
CA ILE A 23 5.99 21.73 -14.38
C ILE A 23 6.68 20.89 -13.29
N VAL A 24 7.79 21.35 -12.73
CA VAL A 24 8.47 20.66 -11.61
C VAL A 24 7.60 20.62 -10.37
N PHE A 25 6.92 21.72 -10.01
CA PHE A 25 5.99 21.74 -8.88
C PHE A 25 4.77 20.85 -9.12
N MET A 26 4.22 20.83 -10.33
CA MET A 26 3.14 19.93 -10.72
C MET A 26 3.55 18.46 -10.58
N PHE A 27 4.76 18.10 -11.02
CA PHE A 27 5.27 16.74 -10.83
C PHE A 27 5.54 16.40 -9.37
N LEU A 28 6.03 17.34 -8.55
CA LEU A 28 6.21 17.13 -7.12
C LEU A 28 4.89 16.86 -6.39
N PHE A 29 3.83 17.62 -6.68
CA PHE A 29 2.50 17.35 -6.14
C PHE A 29 1.94 16.04 -6.68
N PHE A 30 2.17 15.72 -7.95
CA PHE A 30 1.79 14.43 -8.51
C PHE A 30 2.48 13.27 -7.78
N PHE A 31 3.80 13.33 -7.58
CA PHE A 31 4.55 12.35 -6.80
C PHE A 31 4.05 12.26 -5.36
N MET A 32 3.83 13.42 -4.71
CA MET A 32 3.33 13.47 -3.34
C MET A 32 1.92 12.84 -3.21
N VAL A 33 1.03 13.05 -4.19
CA VAL A 33 -0.31 12.46 -4.23
C VAL A 33 -0.26 10.96 -4.51
N ILE A 34 0.54 10.49 -5.47
CA ILE A 34 0.65 9.04 -5.75
C ILE A 34 1.39 8.28 -4.63
N THR A 35 2.23 8.96 -3.84
CA THR A 35 2.88 8.37 -2.65
C THR A 35 1.96 8.24 -1.44
N THR A 36 0.71 8.72 -1.54
CA THR A 36 -0.28 8.41 -0.50
C THR A 36 -0.44 6.89 -0.42
N MET A 37 -0.29 6.36 0.80
CA MET A 37 -0.18 4.94 1.10
C MET A 37 -1.21 4.11 0.34
N ARG A 38 -0.75 3.06 -0.35
CA ARG A 38 -1.62 2.03 -0.92
C ARG A 38 -2.35 1.33 0.24
N GLU A 39 -3.66 1.51 0.33
CA GLU A 39 -4.47 0.71 1.23
C GLU A 39 -4.48 -0.75 0.74
N SER A 40 -4.05 -1.67 1.60
CA SER A 40 -4.13 -3.10 1.31
C SER A 40 -5.58 -3.50 1.10
N THR A 41 -5.86 -4.26 0.04
CA THR A 41 -7.21 -4.70 -0.29
C THR A 41 -7.55 -5.98 0.48
N LEU A 42 -8.63 -5.94 1.27
CA LEU A 42 -9.12 -7.13 1.96
C LEU A 42 -9.67 -8.15 0.95
N LEU A 43 -9.20 -9.39 1.01
CA LEU A 43 -9.60 -10.51 0.13
C LEU A 43 -10.46 -11.55 0.87
N VAL A 44 -10.41 -11.56 2.20
CA VAL A 44 -11.24 -12.41 3.07
C VAL A 44 -12.38 -11.61 3.70
N SER A 45 -13.54 -12.23 3.86
CA SER A 45 -14.67 -11.65 4.60
C SER A 45 -14.42 -11.79 6.09
N ILE A 46 -14.44 -10.68 6.82
CA ILE A 46 -14.30 -10.65 8.28
C ILE A 46 -15.38 -9.76 8.88
N LYS A 47 -16.20 -10.35 9.74
CA LYS A 47 -17.18 -9.64 10.53
C LYS A 47 -16.54 -9.18 11.84
N SER A 48 -16.21 -7.90 11.90
CA SER A 48 -15.68 -7.31 13.14
C SER A 48 -16.79 -7.23 14.20
N PRO A 49 -16.50 -7.57 15.47
CA PRO A 49 -17.48 -7.44 16.55
C PRO A 49 -17.80 -5.96 16.80
N GLN A 50 -18.99 -5.68 17.34
CA GLN A 50 -19.34 -4.33 17.78
C GLN A 50 -18.41 -3.92 18.94
N ALA A 51 -17.56 -2.92 18.69
CA ALA A 51 -16.53 -2.50 19.63
C ALA A 51 -17.18 -1.87 20.89
N THR A 52 -17.05 -2.54 22.03
CA THR A 52 -17.49 -2.00 23.33
C THR A 52 -16.43 -1.10 23.97
N GLN A 53 -15.16 -1.32 23.64
CA GLN A 53 -14.03 -0.54 24.15
C GLN A 53 -12.95 -0.38 23.07
N ILE A 54 -12.61 0.86 22.73
CA ILE A 54 -11.57 1.18 21.74
C ILE A 54 -10.29 1.49 22.50
N GLN A 55 -9.35 0.55 22.53
CA GLN A 55 -7.98 0.87 22.92
C GLN A 55 -7.27 1.47 21.71
N LYS A 56 -6.83 2.73 21.82
CA LYS A 56 -6.05 3.37 20.75
C LYS A 56 -4.71 2.65 20.65
N LEU A 57 -4.45 2.05 19.48
CA LEU A 57 -3.13 1.55 19.14
C LEU A 57 -2.19 2.75 18.96
N GLU A 58 -1.21 2.87 19.85
CA GLU A 58 -0.23 3.97 19.93
C GLU A 58 0.52 4.18 18.60
N LYS A 59 0.85 3.09 17.90
CA LYS A 59 1.57 3.12 16.62
C LYS A 59 0.96 2.15 15.61
N LYS A 60 -0.03 2.61 14.84
CA LYS A 60 -0.68 1.82 13.77
C LYS A 60 0.30 1.27 12.72
N SER A 61 1.43 1.95 12.50
CA SER A 61 2.47 1.52 11.56
C SER A 61 3.27 0.29 12.02
N LEU A 62 3.26 -0.01 13.32
CA LEU A 62 3.97 -1.16 13.91
C LEU A 62 3.04 -2.36 14.14
N VAL A 63 1.80 -2.28 13.66
CA VAL A 63 0.83 -3.36 13.76
C VAL A 63 0.75 -4.08 12.42
N SER A 64 1.22 -5.32 12.37
CA SER A 64 1.06 -6.19 11.21
C SER A 64 -0.25 -6.95 11.36
N TYR A 65 -1.12 -6.90 10.34
CA TYR A 65 -2.43 -7.54 10.38
C TYR A 65 -2.39 -8.88 9.64
N ILE A 66 -2.87 -9.93 10.30
CA ILE A 66 -3.11 -11.23 9.70
C ILE A 66 -4.61 -11.44 9.66
N TYR A 67 -5.14 -11.71 8.48
CA TYR A 67 -6.57 -11.86 8.27
C TYR A 67 -6.87 -13.33 7.98
N VAL A 68 -7.89 -13.90 8.64
CA VAL A 68 -8.30 -15.29 8.41
C VAL A 68 -9.80 -15.33 8.23
N GLY A 69 -10.26 -15.87 7.10
CA GLY A 69 -11.67 -15.88 6.77
C GLY A 69 -12.00 -16.59 5.46
N ALA A 70 -13.28 -16.67 5.13
CA ALA A 70 -13.72 -17.16 3.84
C ALA A 70 -13.38 -16.11 2.74
N PRO A 71 -12.91 -16.51 1.55
CA PRO A 71 -12.65 -15.60 0.45
C PRO A 71 -13.91 -14.84 0.03
N ILE A 72 -13.78 -13.54 -0.27
CA ILE A 72 -14.92 -12.72 -0.74
C ILE A 72 -15.40 -13.18 -2.11
N ARG A 73 -14.48 -13.66 -2.96
CA ARG A 73 -14.82 -14.16 -4.30
C ARG A 73 -15.02 -15.67 -4.26
N ALA A 74 -16.20 -16.12 -4.69
CA ALA A 74 -16.58 -17.53 -4.78
C ALA A 74 -15.61 -18.39 -5.62
N GLN A 75 -14.87 -17.77 -6.54
CA GLN A 75 -13.84 -18.45 -7.36
C GLN A 75 -12.69 -19.06 -6.54
N TYR A 76 -12.45 -18.59 -5.31
CA TYR A 76 -11.40 -19.09 -4.43
C TYR A 76 -11.89 -20.16 -3.44
N GLY A 77 -13.15 -20.60 -3.59
CA GLY A 77 -13.80 -21.60 -2.74
C GLY A 77 -14.43 -21.01 -1.48
N THR A 78 -15.04 -21.88 -0.68
CA THR A 78 -15.69 -21.56 0.60
C THR A 78 -14.82 -21.89 1.80
N GLU A 79 -13.64 -22.46 1.58
CA GLU A 79 -12.72 -22.83 2.65
C GLU A 79 -12.01 -21.60 3.22
N SER A 80 -11.79 -21.61 4.54
CA SER A 80 -11.08 -20.54 5.24
C SER A 80 -9.65 -20.44 4.73
N ARG A 81 -9.21 -19.22 4.40
CA ARG A 81 -7.84 -18.93 3.98
C ARG A 81 -7.22 -17.86 4.87
N ILE A 82 -5.91 -17.93 5.01
CA ILE A 82 -5.11 -16.88 5.65
C ILE A 82 -4.73 -15.88 4.56
N GLN A 83 -4.85 -14.61 4.88
CA GLN A 83 -4.40 -13.49 4.08
C GLN A 83 -3.34 -12.73 4.87
N LEU A 84 -2.18 -12.54 4.22
CA LEU A 84 -1.09 -11.71 4.68
C LEU A 84 -1.00 -10.54 3.70
N ASN A 85 -1.20 -9.31 4.17
CA ASN A 85 -1.28 -8.12 3.32
C ASN A 85 -2.27 -8.31 2.15
N ASP A 86 -1.79 -8.29 0.89
CA ASP A 86 -2.60 -8.39 -0.33
C ASP A 86 -2.61 -9.80 -0.97
N HIS A 87 -2.13 -10.84 -0.28
CA HIS A 87 -2.05 -12.19 -0.82
C HIS A 87 -2.57 -13.26 0.13
N PHE A 88 -3.05 -14.38 -0.45
CA PHE A 88 -3.36 -15.58 0.31
C PHE A 88 -2.07 -16.32 0.65
N ALA A 89 -2.00 -16.84 1.87
CA ALA A 89 -0.84 -17.53 2.39
C ALA A 89 -1.25 -18.80 3.14
N SER A 90 -0.28 -19.68 3.37
CA SER A 90 -0.42 -20.85 4.22
C SER A 90 0.17 -20.58 5.62
N ILE A 91 -0.05 -21.52 6.55
CA ILE A 91 0.48 -21.42 7.91
C ILE A 91 2.02 -21.36 7.91
N ALA A 92 2.68 -22.06 6.98
CA ALA A 92 4.14 -22.09 6.87
C ALA A 92 4.71 -20.71 6.50
N ASP A 93 3.98 -19.92 5.70
CA ASP A 93 4.45 -18.63 5.18
C ASP A 93 4.36 -17.53 6.24
N ILE A 94 3.61 -17.73 7.33
CA ILE A 94 3.46 -16.73 8.40
C ILE A 94 4.81 -16.44 9.06
N GLN A 95 5.64 -17.46 9.28
CA GLN A 95 6.93 -17.27 9.94
C GLN A 95 7.88 -16.42 9.08
N GLU A 96 7.90 -16.71 7.78
CA GLU A 96 8.69 -15.92 6.83
C GLU A 96 8.18 -14.49 6.73
N PHE A 97 6.85 -14.31 6.64
CA PHE A 97 6.22 -12.99 6.63
C PHE A 97 6.55 -12.15 7.86
N VAL A 98 6.46 -12.73 9.06
CA VAL A 98 6.79 -12.04 10.31
C VAL A 98 8.28 -11.65 10.34
N ASN A 99 9.17 -12.50 9.84
CA ASN A 99 10.59 -12.18 9.77
C ASN A 99 10.87 -11.06 8.76
N GLN A 100 10.26 -11.10 7.58
CA GLN A 100 10.37 -10.04 6.57
C GLN A 100 9.85 -8.69 7.11
N GLU A 101 8.69 -8.68 7.80
CA GLU A 101 8.16 -7.48 8.45
C GLU A 101 9.08 -6.95 9.55
N ARG A 102 9.80 -7.84 10.26
CA ARG A 102 10.80 -7.45 11.27
C ARG A 102 12.08 -6.89 10.65
N GLU A 103 12.53 -7.44 9.53
CA GLU A 103 13.73 -6.99 8.83
C GLU A 103 13.51 -5.65 8.12
N ALA A 104 12.32 -5.43 7.56
CA ALA A 104 11.94 -4.18 6.92
C ALA A 104 11.82 -2.99 7.88
N ARG A 105 11.96 -3.22 9.20
CA ARG A 105 11.81 -2.20 10.26
C ARG A 105 13.12 -2.00 11.00
N ASP A 106 13.30 -0.78 11.49
CA ASP A 106 14.46 -0.39 12.28
C ASP A 106 14.57 -1.21 13.57
N GLU A 107 15.80 -1.48 14.01
CA GLU A 107 16.08 -2.34 15.17
C GLU A 107 15.39 -1.88 16.46
N VAL A 108 15.14 -0.57 16.58
CA VAL A 108 14.45 0.03 17.72
C VAL A 108 12.97 -0.34 17.75
N ASP A 109 12.34 -0.44 16.59
CA ASP A 109 10.92 -0.74 16.44
C ASP A 109 10.63 -2.26 16.39
N ARG A 110 11.64 -3.10 16.13
CA ARG A 110 11.49 -4.58 16.11
C ARG A 110 10.89 -5.16 17.38
N LYS A 111 11.11 -4.53 18.54
CA LYS A 111 10.57 -4.97 19.85
C LYS A 111 9.15 -4.48 20.12
N MET A 112 8.66 -3.52 19.33
CA MET A 112 7.34 -2.92 19.46
C MET A 112 6.36 -3.45 18.42
N LEU A 113 6.81 -4.35 17.53
CA LEU A 113 5.95 -4.97 16.52
C LEU A 113 4.86 -5.81 17.20
N THR A 114 3.62 -5.52 16.83
CA THR A 114 2.44 -6.23 17.35
C THR A 114 1.73 -6.90 16.19
N THR A 115 1.53 -8.21 16.25
CA THR A 115 0.75 -8.93 15.25
C THR A 115 -0.71 -8.96 15.68
N SER A 116 -1.59 -8.31 14.91
CA SER A 116 -3.03 -8.33 15.13
C SER A 116 -3.66 -9.41 14.26
N LEU A 117 -4.17 -10.46 14.91
CA LEU A 117 -4.91 -11.52 14.24
C LEU A 117 -6.40 -11.15 14.18
N LYS A 118 -6.94 -11.05 12.97
CA LYS A 118 -8.37 -10.81 12.70
C LYS A 118 -8.96 -12.06 12.08
N VAL A 119 -9.71 -12.81 12.86
CA VAL A 119 -10.34 -14.08 12.47
C VAL A 119 -11.83 -13.89 12.36
N ASP A 120 -12.43 -14.38 11.27
CA ASP A 120 -13.87 -14.43 11.11
C ASP A 120 -14.52 -15.56 11.93
N GLU A 121 -15.78 -15.38 12.35
CA GLU A 121 -16.53 -16.37 13.14
C GLU A 121 -16.75 -17.70 12.41
N THR A 122 -16.69 -17.69 11.08
CA THR A 122 -16.92 -18.88 10.24
C THR A 122 -15.67 -19.73 10.02
N VAL A 123 -14.51 -19.33 10.56
CA VAL A 123 -13.24 -20.03 10.37
C VAL A 123 -13.21 -21.36 11.11
N ARG A 124 -12.71 -22.41 10.45
CA ARG A 124 -12.48 -23.71 11.09
C ARG A 124 -11.36 -23.61 12.12
N MET A 125 -11.63 -24.05 13.35
CA MET A 125 -10.69 -24.01 14.48
C MET A 125 -9.36 -24.77 14.25
N GLY A 126 -9.27 -25.66 13.25
CA GLY A 126 -7.99 -26.34 12.93
C GLY A 126 -6.96 -25.44 12.22
N LEU A 127 -7.34 -24.22 11.86
CA LEU A 127 -6.53 -23.25 11.12
C LEU A 127 -5.99 -22.13 12.01
N VAL A 128 -6.47 -22.02 13.27
CA VAL A 128 -6.15 -20.95 14.24
C VAL A 128 -5.49 -21.54 15.47
#